data_AF-A0A661JAZ9-F1
#
_entry.id   AF-A0A661JAZ9-F1
#
_cell.length_a   1.000
_cell.length_b   1.000
_cell.length_c   1.000
_cell.angle_alpha   90.00
_cell.angle_beta   90.00
_cell.angle_gamma   90.00
#
_symmetry.space_group_name_H-M   'P 1'
#
loop_
_entity.id
_entity.type
_entity.pdbx_description
1 polymer ?
#
loop_
_entity_poly.entity_id
_entity_poly.type
_entity_poly.pdbx_seq_one_letter_code
_entity_poly.pdbx_strand_id
1 'polypeptide(L)' 'MVRRRVHLRAPAKVNLRLEIVGRREDGYHLLRTWIYPISLWDELVVQRGEGLEVSCDHPEIPREDLCFKAARLFFEELGL' A
#
# COMPACT_ATOMS: atom_id res chain seq x y z
N MET A 1 -13.08 -23.23 14.56
CA MET A 1 -12.05 -23.17 13.50
C MET A 1 -11.22 -21.91 13.74
N VAL A 2 -9.92 -22.01 14.05
CA VAL A 2 -9.11 -20.83 14.41
C VAL A 2 -8.84 -20.01 13.14
N ARG A 3 -9.35 -18.78 13.08
CA ARG A 3 -9.02 -17.85 11.98
C ARG A 3 -7.53 -17.52 12.06
N ARG A 4 -6.73 -18.02 11.12
CA ARG A 4 -5.31 -17.62 11.00
C ARG A 4 -5.24 -16.12 10.68
N ARG A 5 -4.56 -15.37 11.54
CA ARG A 5 -4.18 -13.97 11.34
C ARG A 5 -2.69 -13.89 11.08
N VAL A 6 -2.30 -13.02 10.15
CA VAL A 6 -0.90 -12.68 9.87
C VAL A 6 -0.70 -11.22 10.22
N HIS A 7 0.32 -10.94 11.02
CA HIS A 7 0.73 -9.59 11.37
C HIS A 7 1.97 -9.22 10.55
N LEU A 8 1.94 -8.04 9.93
CA LEU A 8 2.99 -7.53 9.05
C LEU A 8 3.29 -6.08 9.42
N ARG A 9 4.47 -5.60 9.02
CA ARG A 9 4.87 -4.19 9.11
C ARG A 9 5.02 -3.61 7.72
N ALA A 10 4.43 -2.45 7.47
CA ALA A 10 4.59 -1.69 6.24
C ALA A 10 5.49 -0.46 6.54
N PRO A 11 6.81 -0.54 6.32
CA PRO A 11 7.72 0.54 6.68
C PRO A 11 7.52 1.77 5.78
N ALA A 12 7.55 2.94 6.42
CA ALA A 12 7.64 4.22 5.76
C ALA A 12 9.00 4.37 5.05
N LYS A 13 9.05 5.30 4.10
CA LYS A 13 10.28 5.66 3.39
C LYS A 13 10.53 7.16 3.45
N VAL A 14 11.79 7.53 3.33
CA VAL A 14 12.22 8.89 3.01
C VAL A 14 12.94 8.90 1.65
N ASN A 15 12.90 10.04 0.97
CA ASN A 15 13.75 10.27 -0.18
C ASN A 15 15.01 11.00 0.32
N LEU A 16 16.17 10.34 0.33
CA LEU A 16 17.45 10.98 0.71
C LEU A 16 17.93 12.00 -0.33
N ARG A 17 17.44 11.84 -1.55
CA ARG A 17 17.62 12.76 -2.67
C ARG A 17 16.44 12.63 -3.60
N LEU A 18 15.97 13.73 -4.17
CA LEU A 18 14.92 13.73 -5.19
C LEU A 18 15.28 14.74 -6.26
N GLU A 19 15.30 14.29 -7.51
CA GLU A 19 15.54 15.14 -8.67
C GLU A 19 14.44 14.94 -9.70
N ILE A 20 13.94 16.04 -10.23
CA ILE A 20 13.06 16.04 -11.40
C ILE A 20 13.96 16.17 -12.63
N VAL A 21 13.98 15.14 -13.47
CA VAL A 21 14.88 15.07 -14.64
C VAL A 21 14.16 15.31 -15.97
N GLY A 22 12.83 15.46 -15.93
CA GLY A 22 12.03 15.76 -17.10
C GLY A 22 10.54 15.70 -16.80
N ARG A 23 9.74 16.09 -17.79
CA ARG A 23 8.28 15.99 -17.77
C ARG A 23 7.83 14.96 -18.80
N ARG A 24 6.84 14.15 -18.43
CA ARG A 24 6.19 13.15 -19.29
C ARG A 24 5.01 13.78 -20.02
N GLU A 25 4.62 13.17 -21.13
CA GLU A 25 3.48 13.62 -21.96
C GLU A 25 2.13 13.46 -21.24
N ASP A 26 2.04 12.50 -20.32
CA ASP A 26 0.85 12.23 -19.48
C ASP A 26 0.70 13.20 -18.29
N GLY A 27 1.53 14.24 -18.19
CA GLY A 27 1.48 15.24 -17.14
C GLY A 27 2.30 14.91 -15.89
N TYR A 28 2.89 13.71 -15.78
CA TYR A 28 3.78 13.34 -14.68
C TYR A 28 5.23 13.81 -14.91
N HIS A 29 6.10 13.57 -13.92
CA HIS A 29 7.53 13.90 -13.99
C HIS A 29 8.40 12.64 -13.98
N LEU A 30 9.52 12.69 -14.70
CA LEU A 30 10.60 11.72 -14.55
C LEU A 30 11.40 12.09 -13.30
N LEU A 31 11.55 11.12 -12.39
CA LEU A 31 12.24 11.31 -11.12
C LEU A 31 13.49 10.43 -11.04
N ARG A 32 14.57 10.99 -10.49
CA ARG A 32 15.74 10.25 -10.00
C ARG A 32 15.83 10.47 -8.50
N THR A 33 15.72 9.40 -7.72
CA THR A 33 15.61 9.47 -6.26
C THR A 33 16.41 8.35 -5.59
N TRP A 34 16.85 8.59 -4.36
CA TRP A 34 17.33 7.55 -3.44
C TRP A 34 16.27 7.33 -2.38
N ILE A 35 15.59 6.19 -2.46
CA ILE A 35 14.54 5.81 -1.50
C ILE A 35 15.19 5.00 -0.39
N TYR A 36 14.94 5.37 0.86
CA TYR A 36 15.44 4.67 2.04
C TYR A 36 14.29 4.31 2.99
N PRO A 37 14.07 3.01 3.30
CA PRO A 37 13.08 2.60 4.29
C PRO A 37 13.59 2.96 5.70
N ILE A 38 12.68 3.38 6.58
CA ILE A 38 12.99 3.73 7.97
C ILE A 38 12.24 2.82 8.94
N SER A 39 12.60 2.88 10.22
CA SER A 39 11.96 2.10 11.29
C SER A 39 10.64 2.71 11.81
N LEU A 40 9.96 3.53 11.01
CA LEU A 40 8.58 3.93 11.23
C LEU A 40 7.72 3.08 10.31
N TRP A 41 6.63 2.50 10.78
CA TRP A 41 5.79 1.60 9.98
C TRP A 41 4.32 1.66 10.41
N ASP A 42 3.45 1.27 9.48
CA ASP A 42 2.08 0.89 9.79
C ASP A 42 2.04 -0.60 10.16
N GLU A 43 1.12 -0.98 11.05
CA GLU A 43 0.85 -2.37 11.36
C GLU A 43 -0.30 -2.89 10.50
N LEU A 44 -0.07 -4.00 9.80
CA LEU A 44 -1.07 -4.64 8.96
C LEU A 44 -1.48 -5.98 9.56
N VAL A 45 -2.78 -6.19 9.71
CA VAL A 45 -3.36 -7.48 10.15
C VAL A 45 -4.20 -8.05 9.03
N VAL A 46 -3.76 -9.17 8.47
CA VAL A 46 -4.48 -9.87 7.40
C VAL A 46 -5.08 -11.14 7.95
N GLN A 47 -6.35 -11.37 7.69
CA GLN A 47 -7.08 -12.56 8.10
C GLN A 47 -7.97 -13.07 6.98
N ARG A 48 -8.17 -14.38 6.89
CA ARG A 48 -9.19 -14.93 5.98
C ARG A 48 -10.58 -14.50 6.44
N GLY A 49 -11.39 -14.04 5.49
CA GLY A 49 -12.79 -13.63 5.68
C GLY A 49 -13.64 -14.03 4.48
N GLU A 50 -14.94 -13.72 4.56
CA GLU A 50 -15.87 -13.85 3.44
C GLU A 50 -15.94 -12.49 2.74
N GLY A 51 -15.42 -12.42 1.51
CA GLY A 51 -15.29 -11.18 0.76
C GLY A 51 -14.02 -10.37 1.11
N LEU A 52 -13.97 -9.15 0.58
CA LEU A 52 -12.87 -8.20 0.77
C LEU A 52 -13.34 -7.00 1.58
N GLU A 53 -12.74 -6.81 2.76
CA GLU A 53 -12.94 -5.62 3.59
C GLU A 53 -11.58 -5.09 4.03
N VAL A 54 -11.44 -3.76 4.01
CA VAL A 54 -10.27 -3.04 4.52
C VAL A 54 -10.75 -1.96 5.49
N SER A 55 -10.07 -1.85 6.63
CA SER A 55 -10.31 -0.84 7.65
C SER A 55 -8.99 -0.23 8.10
N CYS A 56 -8.99 1.09 8.31
CA CYS A 56 -7.88 1.84 8.86
C CYS A 56 -8.35 2.54 10.14
N ASP A 57 -7.47 2.69 11.13
CA ASP A 57 -7.74 3.39 12.38
C ASP A 57 -7.73 4.92 12.23
N HIS A 58 -7.20 5.43 11.11
CA HIS A 58 -7.25 6.85 10.79
C HIS A 58 -8.58 7.21 10.10
N PRO A 59 -9.40 8.12 10.67
CA PRO A 59 -10.76 8.39 10.19
C PRO A 59 -10.88 9.05 8.82
N GLU A 60 -9.78 9.60 8.28
CA GLU A 60 -9.77 10.28 6.98
C GLU A 60 -9.47 9.32 5.82
N ILE A 61 -9.04 8.10 6.11
CA ILE A 61 -8.73 7.11 5.09
C ILE A 61 -10.04 6.43 4.65
N PRO A 62 -10.42 6.52 3.36
CA PRO A 62 -11.62 5.88 2.86
C PRO A 62 -11.47 4.35 2.86
N ARG A 63 -12.58 3.63 2.92
CA ARG A 63 -12.57 2.15 2.83
C ARG A 63 -12.01 1.63 1.50
N GLU A 64 -12.20 2.36 0.41
CA GLU A 64 -11.65 2.04 -0.91
C GLU A 64 -10.30 2.73 -1.15
N ASP A 65 -9.35 2.48 -0.25
CA ASP A 65 -7.99 2.98 -0.33
C ASP A 65 -7.10 2.17 -1.31
N LEU A 66 -5.80 2.45 -1.29
CA LEU A 66 -4.84 1.72 -2.12
C LEU A 66 -4.69 0.24 -1.69
N CYS A 67 -4.89 -0.09 -0.41
CA CYS A 67 -4.85 -1.47 0.08
C CYS A 67 -6.04 -2.27 -0.46
N PHE A 68 -7.25 -1.69 -0.43
CA PHE A 68 -8.44 -2.30 -1.01
C PHE A 68 -8.28 -2.50 -2.52
N LYS A 69 -7.80 -1.47 -3.24
CA LYS A 69 -7.56 -1.55 -4.68
C LYS A 69 -6.52 -2.62 -5.03
N ALA A 70 -5.43 -2.71 -4.26
CA ALA A 70 -4.41 -3.74 -4.45
C ALA A 70 -4.94 -5.15 -4.21
N ALA A 71 -5.69 -5.36 -3.12
CA ALA A 71 -6.29 -6.65 -2.81
C ALA A 71 -7.33 -7.06 -3.87
N ARG A 72 -8.21 -6.13 -4.28
CA ARG A 72 -9.19 -6.37 -5.34
C ARG A 72 -8.52 -6.80 -6.65
N LEU A 73 -7.51 -6.06 -7.09
CA LEU A 73 -6.74 -6.42 -8.30
C LEU A 73 -6.06 -7.80 -8.16
N PHE A 74 -5.52 -8.11 -6.98
CA PHE A 74 -4.91 -9.43 -6.73
C PHE A 74 -5.91 -10.59 -6.88
N PHE A 75 -7.13 -10.46 -6.31
CA PHE A 75 -8.17 -11.48 -6.43
C PHE A 75 -8.71 -11.57 -7.87
N GLU A 76 -8.96 -10.43 -8.52
CA GLU A 76 -9.42 -10.36 -9.92
C GLU A 76 -8.43 -11.06 -10.88
N GLU A 77 -7.14 -10.77 -10.76
CA GLU A 77 -6.10 -11.35 -11.64
C GLU A 77 -5.84 -12.84 -11.40
N LEU A 78 -6.15 -13.34 -10.20
CA LEU A 78 -5.97 -14.77 -9.88
C LEU A 78 -7.26 -15.59 -10.00
N GLY A 79 -8.41 -14.95 -10.29
CA GLY A 79 -9.71 -15.62 -10.34
C GLY A 79 -10.15 -16.22 -9.01
N LEU A 80 -9.81 -15.55 -7.90
CA LEU A 80 -10.08 -15.98 -6.53
C LEU A 80 -11.25 -15.23 -5.89
#